data_AF-A0A2S3U2W6-F1
#
_entry.id   AF-A0A2S3U2W6-F1
#
_cell.length_a   1.000
_cell.length_b   1.000
_cell.length_c   1.000
_cell.angle_alpha   90.00
_cell.angle_beta   90.00
_cell.angle_gamma   90.00
#
_symmetry.space_group_name_H-M   'P 1'
#
loop_
_entity.id
_entity.type
_entity.pdbx_description
1 polymer ?
#
loop_
_entity_poly.entity_id
_entity_poly.type
_entity_poly.pdbx_seq_one_letter_code
_entity_poly.pdbx_strand_id
1 'polypeptide(L)' 'MPTTLAGRELIKKYIDDRNISITSLATTFGVGKMYMTQVLAGTKKSAAANELVLKIIETFKIRPHEGDE' A
#
# COMPACT_ATOMS: atom_id res chain seq x y z
N MET A 1 17.23 -0.50 14.64
CA MET A 1 17.67 -0.22 13.24
C MET A 1 16.54 0.52 12.57
N PRO A 2 16.77 1.60 11.80
CA PRO A 2 15.69 2.27 11.09
C PRO A 2 15.22 1.31 10.00
N THR A 3 14.20 0.51 10.31
CA THR A 3 13.62 -0.43 9.35
C THR A 3 12.80 0.40 8.39
N THR A 4 13.41 0.79 7.27
CA THR A 4 12.69 1.36 6.14
C THR A 4 11.65 0.32 5.70
N LEU A 5 10.41 0.41 6.20
CA LEU A 5 9.34 -0.45 5.75
C LEU A 5 9.12 -0.18 4.26
N ALA A 6 9.17 -1.24 3.44
CA ALA A 6 8.89 -1.13 2.01
C ALA A 6 7.48 -0.56 1.80
N GLY A 7 7.27 0.27 0.77
CA GLY A 7 6.00 0.99 0.57
C GLY A 7 4.73 0.13 0.58
N ARG A 8 4.83 -1.16 0.21
CA ARG A 8 3.73 -2.13 0.32
C ARG A 8 3.32 -2.41 1.76
N GLU A 9 4.28 -2.54 2.66
CA GLU A 9 4.02 -2.76 4.09
C GLU A 9 3.43 -1.52 4.75
N LEU A 10 3.88 -0.33 4.34
CA LEU A 10 3.26 0.93 4.78
C LEU A 10 1.78 0.99 4.39
N ILE A 11 1.42 0.57 3.17
CA ILE A 11 0.02 0.50 2.74
C ILE A 11 -0.76 -0.53 3.56
N LYS A 12 -0.20 -1.74 3.77
CA LYS A 12 -0.85 -2.79 4.57
C LYS A 12 -1.14 -2.31 5.99
N LYS A 13 -0.16 -1.70 6.65
CA LYS A 13 -0.33 -1.13 7.98
C LYS A 13 -1.38 -0.01 7.99
N TYR A 14 -1.32 0.90 7.01
CA TYR A 14 -2.28 1.99 6.89
C TYR A 14 -3.74 1.51 6.81
N ILE A 15 -4.00 0.46 6.02
CA ILE A 15 -5.35 -0.09 5.86
C ILE A 15 -5.79 -0.91 7.08
N ASP A 16 -4.88 -1.61 7.73
CA ASP A 16 -5.16 -2.37 8.96
C ASP A 16 -5.52 -1.42 10.11
N ASP A 17 -4.67 -0.41 10.37
CA ASP A 17 -4.85 0.61 11.42
C ASP A 17 -6.18 1.36 11.30
N ARG A 18 -6.72 1.48 10.08
CA ARG A 18 -7.97 2.20 9.76
C ARG A 18 -9.15 1.28 9.44
N ASN A 19 -8.98 -0.03 9.59
CA ASN A 19 -9.98 -1.04 9.25
C ASN A 19 -10.55 -0.89 7.81
N ILE A 20 -9.68 -0.51 6.86
CA ILE A 20 -10.01 -0.37 5.44
C ILE A 20 -9.84 -1.75 4.78
N SER A 21 -10.90 -2.23 4.12
CA SER A 21 -10.82 -3.50 3.41
C SER A 21 -9.97 -3.37 2.13
N ILE A 22 -9.25 -4.45 1.77
CA ILE A 22 -8.54 -4.54 0.47
C ILE A 22 -9.50 -4.31 -0.70
N THR A 23 -10.76 -4.77 -0.57
CA THR A 23 -11.80 -4.56 -1.59
C THR A 23 -12.08 -3.08 -1.80
N SER A 24 -12.30 -2.33 -0.72
CA SER A 24 -12.55 -0.88 -0.77
C SER A 24 -11.36 -0.15 -1.40
N LEU A 25 -10.14 -0.48 -0.98
CA LEU A 25 -8.93 0.08 -1.57
C LEU A 25 -8.83 -0.23 -3.07
N ALA A 26 -9.11 -1.47 -3.47
CA ALA A 26 -9.09 -1.86 -4.87
C ALA A 26 -10.12 -1.08 -5.71
N THR A 27 -11.34 -0.94 -5.21
CA THR A 27 -12.41 -0.14 -5.84
C THR A 27 -12.01 1.33 -6.00
N THR A 28 -11.44 1.96 -4.97
CA THR A 28 -11.00 3.37 -5.02
C THR A 28 -9.96 3.61 -6.13
N PHE A 29 -9.08 2.64 -6.36
CA PHE A 29 -8.03 2.77 -7.38
C PHE A 29 -8.39 2.13 -8.73
N GLY A 30 -9.65 1.69 -8.89
CA GLY A 30 -10.16 1.18 -10.17
C GLY A 30 -9.55 -0.15 -10.58
N VAL A 31 -9.17 -1.01 -9.62
CA VAL A 31 -8.56 -2.30 -9.91
C VAL A 31 -9.29 -3.46 -9.22
N GLY A 32 -9.09 -4.68 -9.71
CA GLY A 32 -9.67 -5.87 -9.10
C GLY A 32 -9.03 -6.21 -7.75
N LYS A 33 -9.84 -6.74 -6.81
CA LYS A 33 -9.39 -7.17 -5.47
C LYS A 33 -8.17 -8.09 -5.53
N MET A 34 -8.23 -9.14 -6.38
CA MET A 34 -7.13 -10.11 -6.50
C MET A 34 -5.84 -9.46 -7.01
N TYR A 35 -5.95 -8.50 -7.93
CA TYR A 35 -4.80 -7.74 -8.40
C TYR A 35 -4.21 -6.88 -7.27
N MET A 36 -5.04 -6.14 -6.53
CA MET A 36 -4.58 -5.36 -5.37
C MET A 36 -3.87 -6.26 -4.34
N THR A 37 -4.43 -7.42 -4.01
CA THR A 37 -3.78 -8.40 -3.12
C THR A 37 -2.41 -8.81 -3.62
N GLN A 38 -2.26 -9.15 -4.92
CA GLN A 38 -0.97 -9.54 -5.50
C GLN A 38 0.05 -8.40 -5.52
N VAL A 39 -0.40 -7.15 -5.73
CA VAL A 39 0.45 -5.95 -5.69
C VAL A 39 0.97 -5.72 -4.28
N LEU A 40 0.09 -5.76 -3.27
CA LEU A 40 0.46 -5.56 -1.86
C LEU A 40 1.30 -6.73 -1.33
N ALA A 41 1.02 -7.97 -1.72
CA ALA A 41 1.84 -9.14 -1.39
C ALA A 41 3.23 -9.10 -2.06
N GLY A 42 3.41 -8.25 -3.08
CA GLY A 42 4.65 -8.17 -3.84
C GLY A 42 4.84 -9.30 -4.85
N THR A 43 3.82 -10.14 -5.09
CA THR A 43 3.83 -11.13 -6.18
C THR A 43 3.79 -10.46 -7.55
N LYS A 44 3.06 -9.34 -7.69
CA LYS A 44 3.02 -8.53 -8.92
C LYS A 44 3.91 -7.29 -8.77
N LYS A 45 5.00 -7.23 -9.54
CA LYS A 45 6.05 -6.19 -9.47
C LYS A 45 6.27 -5.43 -10.77
N SER A 46 5.33 -5.50 -11.71
CA SER A 46 5.39 -4.75 -12.96
C SER A 46 5.46 -3.23 -12.71
N ALA A 47 5.91 -2.45 -13.70
CA ALA A 47 5.96 -0.99 -13.61
C ALA A 47 4.61 -0.40 -13.13
N ALA A 48 3.50 -0.80 -13.76
CA ALA A 48 2.15 -0.40 -13.35
C ALA A 48 1.75 -0.80 -11.90
N ALA A 49 2.33 -1.88 -11.36
CA ALA A 49 2.07 -2.28 -9.97
C ALA A 49 2.83 -1.37 -9.00
N ASN A 50 4.06 -0.99 -9.34
CA ASN A 50 4.85 -0.06 -8.54
C ASN A 50 4.27 1.37 -8.61
N GLU A 51 3.81 1.81 -9.78
CA GLU A 51 3.07 3.07 -9.94
C GLU A 51 1.80 3.11 -9.11
N LEU A 52 1.04 2.00 -9.05
CA LEU A 52 -0.13 1.91 -8.19
C LEU A 52 0.25 2.06 -6.70
N VAL A 53 1.34 1.41 -6.25
CA VAL A 53 1.85 1.56 -4.88
C VAL A 53 2.21 3.03 -4.60
N LEU A 54 2.95 3.68 -5.49
CA LEU A 54 3.31 5.10 -5.36
C LEU A 54 2.06 5.99 -5.30
N LYS A 55 1.08 5.73 -6.17
CA LYS A 55 -0.18 6.49 -6.20
C LYS A 55 -0.95 6.35 -4.89
N ILE A 56 -1.04 5.15 -4.32
CA ILE A 56 -1.71 4.92 -3.03
C ILE A 56 -1.00 5.70 -1.91
N ILE A 57 0.33 5.58 -1.84
CA ILE A 57 1.16 6.29 -0.86
C ILE A 57 0.94 7.81 -0.95
N GLU A 58 0.99 8.36 -2.16
CA GLU A 58 0.80 9.80 -2.39
C GLU A 58 -0.62 10.27 -2.11
N THR A 59 -1.63 9.46 -2.43
CA THR A 59 -3.05 9.79 -2.22
C THR A 59 -3.37 9.90 -0.73
N PHE A 60 -2.93 8.91 0.06
CA PHE A 60 -3.22 8.88 1.49
C PHE A 60 -2.13 9.50 2.36
N LYS A 61 -1.09 10.08 1.73
CA LYS A 61 0.07 10.67 2.39
C LYS A 61 0.68 9.72 3.42
N ILE A 62 0.80 8.45 3.05
CA ILE A 62 1.39 7.40 3.88
C ILE A 62 2.89 7.65 3.96
N ARG A 63 3.37 8.07 5.12
CA ARG A 63 4.80 8.26 5.37
C ARG A 63 5.27 7.30 6.45
N PRO A 64 6.52 6.82 6.39
CA PRO A 64 7.13 6.24 7.59
C PRO A 64 7.05 7.32 8.68
N HIS A 65 6.53 6.95 9.85
CA HIS A 65 6.57 7.84 11.00
C HIS A 65 8.03 7.97 11.41
N GLU A 66 8.68 9.10 11.17
CA GLU A 66 10.07 9.38 11.60
C GLU A 66 10.13 9.74 13.09
N GLY A 67 9.30 9.13 13.95
CA GLY A 67 9.02 9.66 15.29
C GLY A 67 8.87 8.64 16.42
N ASP A 68 9.37 7.41 16.26
CA ASP A 68 9.66 6.57 17.43
C ASP A 68 11.15 6.75 17.76
N GLU A 69 11.43 7.78 18.58
CA GLU A 69 12.70 7.97 19.30
C GLU A 69 13.03 6.78 20.21
#